data_AF-A0A838F2R2-F1
#
_entry.id   AF-A0A838F2R2-F1
#
_cell.length_a   1.000
_cell.length_b   1.000
_cell.length_c   1.000
_cell.angle_alpha   90.00
_cell.angle_beta   90.00
_cell.angle_gamma   90.00
#
_symmetry.space_group_name_H-M   'P 1'
#
loop_
_entity.id
_entity.type
_entity.pdbx_description
1 polymer ?
#
loop_
_entity_poly.entity_id
_entity_poly.type
_entity_poly.pdbx_seq_one_letter_code
_entity_poly.pdbx_strand_id
1 'polypeptide(L)'
;MQTVYAHEHDQEKTLERLEKTMLENINSFYRAFLYNLYVICKTSEYVITDVQIRSEKFIQAEKENFSVQLFYNSIIQHLVEQETLYREIRREKLDNRADTDYFRLFFQSLKKSEEYERYSDKENPLLPEDQEIISFIYKHILFPNEIFQQHIEDI
;
A
#
# COMPACT_ATOMS: atom_id res chain seq x y z
N MET A 1 23.85 25.51 -3.40
CA MET A 1 24.72 26.56 -4.00
C MET A 1 25.75 26.04 -5.00
N GLN A 2 26.19 24.77 -4.95
CA GLN A 2 27.15 24.25 -5.95
C GLN A 2 26.52 23.81 -7.28
N THR A 3 25.21 23.54 -7.30
CA THR A 3 24.47 23.14 -8.51
C THR A 3 24.24 24.31 -9.49
N VAL A 4 24.20 25.55 -8.98
CA VAL A 4 23.96 26.75 -9.80
C VAL A 4 25.22 27.16 -10.56
N TYR A 5 26.42 26.99 -9.97
CA TYR A 5 27.69 27.34 -10.62
C TYR A 5 28.10 26.36 -11.74
N ALA A 6 27.66 25.10 -11.68
CA ALA A 6 27.90 24.14 -12.76
C ALA A 6 27.09 24.45 -14.03
N HIS A 7 26.14 25.38 -13.95
CA HIS A 7 25.14 25.66 -14.98
C HIS A 7 25.60 26.69 -16.04
N GLU A 8 26.74 27.36 -15.83
CA GLU A 8 27.22 28.44 -16.70
C GLU A 8 28.15 27.97 -17.84
N HIS A 9 28.57 26.70 -17.88
CA HIS A 9 29.58 26.23 -18.85
C HIS A 9 29.11 25.15 -19.86
N ASP A 10 27.88 24.64 -19.78
CA ASP A 10 27.45 23.52 -20.64
C ASP A 10 25.92 23.55 -20.92
N GLN A 11 25.44 24.59 -21.61
CA GLN A 11 23.98 24.85 -21.76
C GLN A 11 23.22 23.73 -22.50
N GLU A 12 23.81 23.08 -23.50
CA GLU A 12 23.17 21.97 -24.22
C GLU A 12 23.15 20.67 -23.40
N LYS A 13 24.28 20.27 -22.78
CA LYS A 13 24.30 19.06 -21.94
C LYS A 13 23.50 19.21 -20.65
N THR A 14 23.23 20.44 -20.22
CA THR A 14 22.41 20.70 -19.03
C THR A 14 20.91 20.50 -19.31
N LEU A 15 20.43 20.83 -20.51
CA LEU A 15 19.02 20.65 -20.87
C LEU A 15 18.66 19.16 -21.04
N GLU A 16 19.46 18.41 -21.80
CA GLU A 16 19.25 16.96 -21.98
C GLU A 16 19.34 16.19 -20.65
N ARG A 17 20.28 16.58 -19.79
CA ARG A 17 20.43 16.01 -18.45
C ARG A 17 19.23 16.34 -17.56
N LEU A 18 18.72 17.58 -17.62
CA LEU A 18 17.52 17.98 -16.87
C LEU A 18 16.30 17.18 -17.33
N GLU A 19 16.09 17.04 -18.63
CA GLU A 19 14.99 16.25 -19.19
C GLU A 19 15.06 14.80 -18.72
N LYS A 20 16.25 14.18 -18.79
CA LYS A 20 16.45 12.81 -18.30
C LYS A 20 16.14 12.68 -16.81
N THR A 21 16.62 13.59 -15.98
CA THR A 21 16.32 13.59 -14.53
C THR A 21 14.82 13.76 -14.26
N MET A 22 14.12 14.61 -15.03
CA MET A 22 12.67 14.76 -14.89
C MET A 22 11.93 13.47 -15.24
N LEU A 23 12.32 12.79 -16.32
CA LEU A 23 11.74 11.49 -16.70
C LEU A 23 12.02 10.42 -15.64
N GLU A 24 13.22 10.38 -15.07
CA GLU A 24 13.57 9.48 -13.97
C GLU A 24 12.69 9.74 -12.73
N ASN A 25 12.48 11.00 -12.36
CA ASN A 25 11.61 11.37 -11.25
C ASN A 25 10.16 10.94 -11.50
N ILE A 26 9.62 11.20 -12.70
CA ILE A 26 8.25 10.78 -13.07
C ILE A 26 8.10 9.26 -12.93
N ASN A 27 9.10 8.50 -13.39
CA ASN A 27 9.09 7.05 -13.28
C ASN A 27 9.18 6.57 -11.82
N SER A 28 9.97 7.23 -10.96
CA SER A 28 10.02 6.92 -9.53
C SER A 28 8.67 7.23 -8.85
N PHE A 29 8.06 8.39 -9.10
CA PHE A 29 6.72 8.71 -8.61
C PHE A 29 5.67 7.69 -9.04
N TYR A 30 5.69 7.27 -10.30
CA TYR A 30 4.79 6.25 -10.81
C TYR A 30 4.97 4.91 -10.10
N ARG A 31 6.22 4.47 -9.90
CA ARG A 31 6.52 3.24 -9.17
C ARG A 31 6.10 3.31 -7.70
N ALA A 32 6.37 4.43 -7.03
CA ALA A 32 5.94 4.65 -5.66
C ALA A 32 4.41 4.61 -5.56
N PHE A 33 3.69 5.23 -6.50
CA PHE A 33 2.23 5.17 -6.55
C PHE A 33 1.70 3.74 -6.72
N LEU A 34 2.26 2.97 -7.65
CA LEU A 34 1.90 1.55 -7.83
C LEU A 34 2.15 0.73 -6.57
N TYR A 35 3.29 0.95 -5.91
CA TYR A 35 3.65 0.24 -4.69
C TYR A 35 2.70 0.55 -3.53
N ASN A 36 2.30 1.82 -3.39
CA ASN A 36 1.28 2.21 -2.41
C ASN A 36 -0.01 1.42 -2.59
N LEU A 37 -0.55 1.38 -3.82
CA LEU A 37 -1.76 0.62 -4.12
C LEU A 37 -1.58 -0.87 -3.84
N TYR A 38 -0.43 -1.43 -4.23
CA TYR A 38 -0.09 -2.83 -3.98
C TYR A 38 -0.10 -3.19 -2.50
N VAL A 39 0.58 -2.39 -1.66
CA VAL A 39 0.69 -2.64 -0.22
C VAL A 39 -0.68 -2.51 0.45
N ILE A 40 -1.50 -1.54 0.07
CA ILE A 40 -2.87 -1.39 0.58
C ILE A 40 -3.70 -2.63 0.23
N CYS A 41 -3.69 -3.07 -1.04
CA CYS A 41 -4.44 -4.26 -1.46
C CYS A 41 -3.98 -5.50 -0.69
N LYS A 42 -2.68 -5.74 -0.61
CA LYS A 42 -2.12 -6.92 0.05
C LYS A 42 -2.36 -6.92 1.56
N THR A 43 -2.33 -5.76 2.21
CA THR A 43 -2.67 -5.62 3.62
C THR A 43 -4.14 -5.96 3.88
N SER A 44 -5.06 -5.52 3.01
CA SER A 44 -6.48 -5.83 3.08
C SER A 44 -6.77 -7.31 2.76
N GLU A 45 -6.07 -7.90 1.80
CA GLU A 45 -6.18 -9.33 1.48
C GLU A 45 -5.72 -10.25 2.62
N TYR A 46 -4.77 -9.78 3.43
CA TYR A 46 -4.24 -10.55 4.56
C TYR A 46 -5.31 -10.91 5.61
N VAL A 47 -6.45 -10.19 5.64
CA VAL A 47 -7.61 -10.53 6.48
C VAL A 47 -8.02 -11.99 6.32
N ILE A 48 -8.05 -12.52 5.09
CA ILE A 48 -8.43 -13.91 4.82
C ILE A 48 -7.43 -14.86 5.46
N THR A 49 -6.14 -14.59 5.28
CA THR A 49 -5.04 -15.40 5.83
C THR A 49 -5.09 -15.41 7.35
N ASP A 50 -5.35 -14.25 7.98
CA ASP A 50 -5.49 -14.15 9.43
C ASP A 50 -6.67 -14.97 9.97
N VAL A 51 -7.83 -14.92 9.31
CA VAL A 51 -9.01 -15.73 9.66
C VAL A 51 -8.71 -17.22 9.52
N GLN A 52 -8.08 -17.64 8.42
CA GLN A 52 -7.67 -19.04 8.19
C GLN A 52 -6.75 -19.54 9.32
N ILE A 53 -5.65 -18.84 9.60
CA ILE A 53 -4.67 -19.20 10.64
C ILE A 53 -5.33 -19.36 12.01
N ARG A 54 -6.32 -18.52 12.33
CA ARG A 54 -6.99 -18.59 13.64
C ARG A 54 -8.01 -19.71 13.72
N SER A 55 -8.75 -19.95 12.64
CA SER A 55 -9.68 -21.07 12.55
C SER A 55 -8.97 -22.42 12.75
N GLU A 56 -7.78 -22.59 12.16
CA GLU A 56 -6.97 -23.80 12.29
C GLU A 56 -6.42 -24.02 13.70
N LYS A 57 -6.14 -22.92 14.41
CA LYS A 57 -5.56 -22.97 15.76
C LYS A 57 -6.58 -23.27 16.87
N PHE A 58 -7.85 -23.53 16.53
CA PHE A 58 -8.95 -23.75 17.50
C PHE A 58 -8.92 -22.71 18.63
N ILE A 59 -8.56 -21.46 18.33
CA ILE A 59 -8.60 -20.39 19.32
C ILE A 59 -10.07 -20.23 19.68
N GLN A 60 -10.43 -20.66 20.89
CA GLN A 60 -11.78 -20.66 21.43
C GLN A 60 -12.35 -19.24 21.38
N ALA A 61 -13.11 -18.96 20.33
CA ALA A 61 -13.73 -17.67 20.09
C ALA A 61 -15.03 -17.58 20.90
N GLU A 62 -14.93 -17.21 22.18
CA GLU A 62 -16.11 -16.72 22.91
C GLU A 62 -16.42 -15.25 22.59
N LYS A 63 -15.55 -14.51 21.85
CA LYS A 63 -15.79 -13.07 21.58
C LYS A 63 -15.16 -12.44 20.32
N GLU A 64 -14.31 -13.12 19.56
CA GLU A 64 -13.74 -12.51 18.35
C GLU A 64 -14.64 -12.77 17.13
N ASN A 65 -15.36 -11.75 16.68
CA ASN A 65 -15.99 -11.76 15.36
C ASN A 65 -14.90 -11.81 14.28
N PHE A 66 -14.86 -12.90 13.50
CA PHE A 66 -14.01 -13.03 12.31
C PHE A 66 -14.59 -12.20 11.16
N SER A 67 -14.45 -10.88 11.23
CA SER A 67 -14.92 -10.00 10.15
C SER A 67 -13.94 -10.03 8.98
N VAL A 68 -14.47 -10.39 7.80
CA VAL A 68 -13.78 -10.33 6.51
C VAL A 68 -14.21 -9.11 5.68
N GLN A 69 -14.86 -8.13 6.29
CA GLN A 69 -15.45 -6.98 5.58
C GLN A 69 -14.42 -6.17 4.80
N LEU A 70 -13.23 -5.95 5.36
CA LEU A 70 -12.16 -5.22 4.67
C LEU A 70 -11.71 -5.91 3.38
N PHE A 71 -11.76 -7.25 3.32
CA PHE A 71 -11.51 -7.96 2.06
C PHE A 71 -12.54 -7.58 1.01
N TYR A 72 -13.83 -7.58 1.36
CA TYR A 72 -14.92 -7.25 0.44
C TYR A 72 -15.13 -5.75 0.17
N ASN A 73 -14.24 -4.89 0.67
CA ASN A 73 -14.26 -3.47 0.37
C ASN A 73 -14.30 -3.24 -1.15
N SER A 74 -15.26 -2.44 -1.61
CA SER A 74 -15.57 -2.28 -3.03
C SER A 74 -14.39 -1.73 -3.84
N ILE A 75 -13.58 -0.86 -3.24
CA ILE A 75 -12.40 -0.26 -3.87
C ILE A 75 -11.27 -1.28 -3.95
N ILE A 76 -11.04 -2.04 -2.88
CA ILE A 76 -10.02 -3.10 -2.87
C ILE A 76 -10.34 -4.16 -3.91
N GLN A 77 -11.58 -4.66 -3.94
CA GLN A 77 -12.01 -5.65 -4.93
C GLN A 77 -11.82 -5.13 -6.36
N HIS A 78 -12.21 -3.88 -6.61
CA HIS A 78 -11.99 -3.26 -7.91
C HIS A 78 -10.50 -3.21 -8.27
N LEU A 79 -9.62 -2.82 -7.35
CA LEU A 79 -8.18 -2.76 -7.61
C LEU A 79 -7.56 -4.14 -7.83
N VAL A 80 -8.00 -5.15 -7.07
CA VAL A 80 -7.52 -6.54 -7.17
C VAL A 80 -7.89 -7.17 -8.51
N GLU A 81 -9.09 -6.91 -9.01
CA GLU A 81 -9.57 -7.41 -10.30
C GLU A 81 -8.91 -6.76 -11.52
N GLN A 82 -8.31 -5.58 -11.37
CA GLN A 82 -7.64 -4.87 -12.46
C GLN A 82 -6.33 -5.56 -12.86
N GLU A 83 -6.39 -6.44 -13.86
CA GLU A 83 -5.21 -7.14 -14.38
C GLU A 83 -4.09 -6.20 -14.84
N THR A 84 -4.45 -5.01 -15.34
CA THR A 84 -3.52 -3.98 -15.77
C THR A 84 -2.64 -3.53 -14.61
N LEU A 85 -3.22 -3.27 -13.43
CA LEU A 85 -2.48 -2.87 -12.23
C LEU A 85 -1.40 -3.91 -11.88
N TYR A 86 -1.77 -5.18 -11.78
CA TYR A 86 -0.83 -6.25 -11.43
C TYR A 86 0.20 -6.54 -12.52
N ARG A 87 -0.13 -6.28 -13.79
CA ARG A 87 0.84 -6.35 -14.88
C ARG A 87 1.93 -5.30 -14.70
N GLU A 88 1.55 -4.06 -14.39
CA GLU A 88 2.50 -2.96 -14.16
C GLU A 88 3.35 -3.22 -12.91
N ILE A 89 2.74 -3.66 -11.80
CA ILE A 89 3.44 -4.04 -10.55
C ILE A 89 4.53 -5.09 -10.82
N ARG A 90 4.20 -6.15 -11.57
CA ARG A 90 5.16 -7.20 -11.94
C ARG A 90 6.23 -6.71 -12.90
N ARG A 91 5.87 -5.84 -13.86
CA ARG A 91 6.84 -5.25 -14.80
C ARG A 91 7.91 -4.44 -14.05
N GLU A 92 7.49 -3.67 -13.06
CA GLU A 92 8.36 -2.86 -12.20
C GLU A 92 8.99 -3.68 -11.05
N LYS A 93 8.69 -4.99 -10.96
CA LYS A 93 9.19 -5.94 -9.93
C LYS A 93 8.90 -5.51 -8.48
N LEU A 94 7.80 -4.77 -8.29
CA LEU A 94 7.40 -4.24 -6.98
C LEU A 94 6.86 -5.33 -6.05
N ASP A 95 6.36 -6.42 -6.61
CA ASP A 95 5.86 -7.61 -5.90
C ASP A 95 6.95 -8.36 -5.13
N ASN A 96 8.20 -8.30 -5.60
CA ASN A 96 9.35 -8.95 -4.95
C ASN A 96 9.96 -8.12 -3.81
N ARG A 97 9.50 -6.87 -3.63
CA ARG A 97 10.03 -5.97 -2.59
C ARG A 97 9.38 -6.19 -1.23
N ALA A 98 8.26 -6.90 -1.16
CA ALA A 98 7.51 -7.10 0.08
C ALA A 98 7.02 -8.55 0.17
N ASP A 99 7.12 -9.15 1.35
CA ASP A 99 6.70 -10.51 1.61
C ASP A 99 5.40 -10.57 2.44
N THR A 100 4.98 -11.78 2.76
CA THR A 100 3.75 -11.99 3.54
C THR A 100 3.85 -11.46 4.97
N ASP A 101 5.04 -11.53 5.59
CA ASP A 101 5.25 -11.03 6.96
C ASP A 101 5.20 -9.50 7.01
N TYR A 102 5.64 -8.83 5.95
CA TYR A 102 5.50 -7.39 5.77
C TYR A 102 4.01 -6.97 5.81
N PHE A 103 3.15 -7.61 5.01
CA PHE A 103 1.70 -7.31 5.02
C PHE A 103 1.02 -7.68 6.34
N ARG A 104 1.45 -8.78 6.96
CA ARG A 104 0.99 -9.20 8.29
C ARG A 104 1.23 -8.11 9.33
N LEU A 105 2.39 -7.46 9.31
CA LEU A 105 2.74 -6.42 10.29
C LEU A 105 1.79 -5.22 10.21
N PHE A 106 1.46 -4.76 9.00
CA PHE A 106 0.48 -3.70 8.82
C PHE A 106 -0.91 -4.13 9.23
N PHE A 107 -1.33 -5.34 8.86
CA PHE A 107 -2.64 -5.86 9.24
C PHE A 107 -2.79 -5.99 10.77
N GLN A 108 -1.75 -6.47 11.46
CA GLN A 108 -1.75 -6.54 12.92
C GLN A 108 -1.79 -5.17 13.59
N SER A 109 -1.21 -4.15 12.95
CA SER A 109 -1.27 -2.77 13.43
C SER A 109 -2.67 -2.18 13.20
N LEU A 110 -3.25 -2.41 12.03
CA LEU A 110 -4.62 -2.04 11.69
C LEU A 110 -5.64 -2.67 12.65
N LYS A 111 -5.49 -3.95 12.95
CA LYS A 111 -6.41 -4.66 13.84
C LYS A 111 -6.47 -4.09 15.26
N LYS A 112 -5.43 -3.36 15.69
CA LYS A 112 -5.40 -2.70 17.01
C LYS A 112 -6.11 -1.35 17.02
N SER A 113 -6.55 -0.82 15.88
CA SER A 113 -7.21 0.47 15.81
C SER A 113 -8.72 0.35 16.00
N GLU A 114 -9.29 1.36 16.66
CA GLU A 114 -10.74 1.46 16.85
C GLU A 114 -11.45 1.67 15.49
N GLU A 115 -10.79 2.34 14.55
CA GLU A 115 -11.33 2.57 13.20
C GLU A 115 -11.56 1.27 12.44
N TYR A 116 -10.65 0.29 12.58
CA TYR A 116 -10.82 -1.02 11.96
C TYR A 116 -11.95 -1.80 12.62
N GLU A 117 -12.06 -1.78 13.95
CA GLU A 117 -13.16 -2.41 14.69
C GLU A 117 -14.51 -1.82 14.26
N ARG A 118 -14.62 -0.49 14.26
CA ARG A 118 -15.82 0.23 13.82
C ARG A 118 -16.18 -0.03 12.37
N TYR A 119 -15.20 -0.18 11.48
CA TYR A 119 -15.45 -0.54 10.09
C TYR A 119 -15.90 -2.01 9.98
N SER A 120 -15.27 -2.92 10.72
CA SER A 120 -15.50 -4.37 10.71
C SER A 120 -16.85 -4.81 11.28
N ASP A 121 -17.53 -3.93 12.02
CA ASP A 121 -18.87 -4.15 12.55
C ASP A 121 -19.99 -3.67 11.59
N LYS A 122 -19.66 -2.99 10.49
CA LYS A 122 -20.67 -2.41 9.59
C LYS A 122 -21.26 -3.44 8.64
N GLU A 123 -22.55 -3.69 8.74
CA GLU A 123 -23.27 -4.48 7.74
C GLU A 123 -23.48 -3.65 6.47
N ASN A 124 -22.70 -3.95 5.41
CA ASN A 124 -22.70 -3.26 4.10
C ASN A 124 -22.22 -1.80 4.15
N PRO A 125 -20.90 -1.56 4.27
CA PRO A 125 -20.33 -0.22 4.18
C PRO A 125 -20.67 0.47 2.85
N LEU A 126 -20.98 1.76 2.91
CA LEU A 126 -21.11 2.59 1.73
C LEU A 126 -19.73 2.97 1.17
N LEU A 127 -19.68 3.36 -0.10
CA LEU A 127 -18.42 3.79 -0.75
C LEU A 127 -17.62 4.85 0.04
N PRO A 128 -18.23 5.87 0.67
CA PRO A 128 -17.47 6.82 1.48
C PRO A 128 -16.80 6.18 2.71
N GLU A 129 -17.43 5.17 3.31
CA GLU A 129 -16.90 4.44 4.47
C GLU A 129 -15.75 3.51 4.04
N ASP A 130 -15.88 2.90 2.86
CA ASP A 130 -14.80 2.16 2.20
C ASP A 130 -13.59 3.05 1.89
N GLN A 131 -13.81 4.29 1.46
CA GLN A 131 -12.75 5.27 1.23
C GLN A 131 -12.08 5.71 2.53
N GLU A 132 -12.86 5.85 3.59
CA GLU A 132 -12.37 6.28 4.90
C GLU A 132 -11.41 5.25 5.49
N ILE A 133 -11.75 3.96 5.47
CA ILE A 133 -10.86 2.91 6.00
C ILE A 133 -9.57 2.79 5.17
N ILE A 134 -9.64 2.93 3.84
CA ILE A 134 -8.45 2.93 2.99
C ILE A 134 -7.57 4.14 3.29
N SER A 135 -8.18 5.31 3.45
CA SER A 135 -7.47 6.53 3.84
C SER A 135 -6.80 6.37 5.20
N PHE A 136 -7.46 5.70 6.14
CA PHE A 136 -6.93 5.40 7.45
C PHE A 136 -5.73 4.44 7.36
N ILE A 137 -5.84 3.33 6.62
CA ILE A 137 -4.74 2.39 6.39
C ILE A 137 -3.52 3.13 5.86
N TYR A 138 -3.68 3.96 4.83
CA TYR A 138 -2.56 4.69 4.28
C TYR A 138 -1.96 5.69 5.29
N LYS A 139 -2.78 6.57 5.87
CA LYS A 139 -2.29 7.71 6.67
C LYS A 139 -1.80 7.32 8.05
N HIS A 140 -2.40 6.31 8.68
CA HIS A 140 -2.16 5.98 10.08
C HIS A 140 -1.45 4.64 10.28
N ILE A 141 -1.45 3.75 9.28
CA ILE A 141 -0.77 2.45 9.37
C ILE A 141 0.48 2.41 8.51
N LEU A 142 0.37 2.78 7.22
CA LEU A 142 1.50 2.71 6.29
C LEU A 142 2.44 3.91 6.42
N PHE A 143 1.93 5.13 6.27
CA PHE A 143 2.74 6.35 6.25
C PHE A 143 3.64 6.55 7.49
N PRO A 144 3.20 6.30 8.74
CA PRO A 144 4.08 6.46 9.91
C PRO A 144 5.03 5.27 10.13
N ASN A 145 4.92 4.19 9.35
CA ASN A 145 5.76 3.01 9.53
C ASN A 145 7.13 3.18 8.87
N GLU A 146 8.19 3.03 9.65
CA GLU A 146 9.58 3.22 9.19
C GLU A 146 9.98 2.24 8.08
N ILE A 147 9.56 0.97 8.18
CA ILE A 147 9.87 -0.05 7.17
C ILE A 147 9.18 0.33 5.85
N PHE A 148 7.94 0.80 5.92
CA PHE A 148 7.22 1.29 4.74
C PHE A 148 7.93 2.47 4.08
N GLN A 149 8.35 3.47 4.87
CA GLN A 149 9.07 4.63 4.37
C GLN A 149 10.39 4.22 3.71
N GLN A 150 11.16 3.32 4.33
CA GLN A 150 12.39 2.81 3.74
C GLN A 150 12.15 2.14 2.38
N HIS A 151 11.11 1.30 2.27
CA HIS A 151 10.78 0.67 0.99
C HIS A 151 10.36 1.69 -0.07
N ILE A 152 9.68 2.78 0.30
CA ILE A 152 9.31 3.86 -0.62
C ILE A 152 10.54 4.65 -1.08
N GLU A 153 11.48 4.95 -0.19
CA GLU A 153 12.72 5.66 -0.53
C GLU A 153 13.62 4.84 -1.48
N ASP A 154 13.59 3.51 -1.37
CA ASP A 154 14.38 2.61 -2.20
C ASP A 154 13.78 2.36 -3.61
N ILE A 155 12.58 2.90 -3.92
CA ILE A 155 11.85 2.70 -5.20
C ILE A 155 12.32 3.62 -6.33
#